data_AF-A0A392P2C3-F1
#
_entry.id   AF-A0A392P2C3-F1
#
_cell.length_a   1.000
_cell.length_b   1.000
_cell.length_c   1.000
_cell.angle_alpha   90.00
_cell.angle_beta   90.00
_cell.angle_gamma   90.00
#
_symmetry.space_group_name_H-M   'P 1'
#
loop_
_entity.id
_entity.type
_entity.pdbx_description
1 polymer ?
#
loop_
_entity_poly.entity_id
_entity_poly.type
_entity_poly.pdbx_seq_one_letter_code
_entity_poly.pdbx_strand_id
1 'polypeptide(L)'
;MTWMIKFVDENQEVLNELKKEQLQIEEKCRENAYLTLEALSEMQYASKVVKEALRMASVVQWLPRLALEDCEIEGFKIKKGWNINIDARSIHHDPTIHSDPDVFNPSRFPVSLFLH
;
A
#
# COMPACT_ATOMS: atom_id res chain seq x y z
N MET A 1 -10.50 -0.90 6.12
CA MET A 1 -11.30 -2.06 5.63
C MET A 1 -12.35 -1.64 4.60
N THR A 2 -13.20 -0.64 4.85
CA THR A 2 -14.27 -0.23 3.91
C THR A 2 -13.80 -0.02 2.48
N TRP A 3 -12.73 0.77 2.28
CA TRP A 3 -12.18 1.02 0.94
C TRP A 3 -11.62 -0.23 0.25
N MET A 4 -10.96 -1.13 1.01
CA MET A 4 -10.47 -2.39 0.45
C MET A 4 -11.62 -3.24 -0.10
N ILE A 5 -12.71 -3.37 0.66
CA ILE A 5 -13.88 -4.15 0.22
C ILE A 5 -14.48 -3.52 -1.04
N LYS A 6 -14.68 -2.21 -1.04
CA LYS A 6 -15.17 -1.47 -2.22
C LYS A 6 -14.28 -1.68 -3.45
N PHE A 7 -12.98 -1.49 -3.33
CA PHE A 7 -12.06 -1.64 -4.47
C PHE A 7 -12.02 -3.08 -4.99
N VAL A 8 -12.05 -4.08 -4.11
CA VAL A 8 -12.08 -5.48 -4.54
C VAL A 8 -13.42 -5.82 -5.23
N ASP A 9 -14.54 -5.32 -4.71
CA ASP A 9 -15.87 -5.53 -5.30
C ASP A 9 -15.99 -4.89 -6.70
N GLU A 10 -15.43 -3.70 -6.88
CA GLU A 10 -15.47 -2.98 -8.16
C GLU A 10 -14.48 -3.51 -9.20
N ASN A 11 -13.53 -4.36 -8.81
CA ASN A 11 -12.48 -4.90 -9.68
C ASN A 11 -12.50 -6.43 -9.67
N GLN A 12 -13.40 -7.02 -10.46
CA GLN A 12 -13.63 -8.48 -10.48
C GLN A 12 -12.39 -9.30 -10.85
N GLU A 13 -11.51 -8.79 -11.71
CA GLU A 13 -10.23 -9.43 -12.01
C GLU A 13 -9.35 -9.55 -10.77
N VAL A 14 -9.29 -8.50 -9.94
CA VAL A 14 -8.56 -8.52 -8.67
C VAL A 14 -9.18 -9.53 -7.71
N LEU A 15 -10.50 -9.57 -7.60
CA LEU A 15 -11.20 -10.55 -6.76
C LEU A 15 -10.90 -11.99 -7.20
N ASN A 16 -10.86 -12.24 -8.51
CA ASN A 16 -10.58 -13.57 -9.06
C ASN A 16 -9.14 -14.01 -8.78
N GLU A 17 -8.16 -13.13 -8.97
CA GLU A 17 -6.75 -13.42 -8.66
C GLU A 17 -6.54 -13.60 -7.15
N LEU A 18 -7.19 -12.79 -6.30
CA LEU A 18 -7.20 -13.01 -4.85
C LEU A 18 -7.73 -14.39 -4.49
N LYS A 19 -8.92 -14.77 -5.00
CA LYS A 19 -9.51 -16.08 -4.72
C LYS A 19 -8.60 -17.23 -5.15
N LYS A 20 -7.98 -17.10 -6.33
CA LYS A 20 -7.03 -18.09 -6.85
C LYS A 20 -5.84 -18.28 -5.90
N GLU A 21 -5.24 -17.19 -5.43
CA GLU A 21 -4.16 -17.26 -4.43
C GLU A 21 -4.64 -17.92 -3.13
N GLN A 22 -5.81 -17.53 -2.62
CA GLN A 22 -6.33 -18.07 -1.36
C GLN A 22 -6.61 -19.58 -1.45
N LEU A 23 -7.16 -20.07 -2.57
CA LEU A 23 -7.38 -21.50 -2.80
C LEU A 23 -6.05 -22.28 -2.84
N GLN A 24 -5.01 -21.73 -3.46
CA GLN A 24 -3.68 -22.36 -3.50
C GLN A 24 -3.04 -22.46 -2.10
N ILE A 25 -3.25 -21.45 -1.26
CA ILE A 25 -2.74 -21.44 0.11
C ILE A 25 -3.55 -22.39 0.98
N GLU A 26 -4.87 -22.45 0.81
CA GLU A 26 -5.75 -23.39 1.50
C GLU A 26 -5.35 -24.85 1.21
N GLU A 27 -5.04 -25.18 -0.04
CA GLU A 27 -4.56 -26.52 -0.41
C GLU A 27 -3.26 -26.90 0.30
N LYS A 28 -2.32 -25.96 0.46
CA LYS A 28 -1.06 -26.17 1.19
C LYS A 28 -1.27 -26.28 2.70
N CYS A 29 -2.23 -25.54 3.24
CA CYS A 29 -2.50 -25.46 4.68
C CYS A 29 -3.60 -26.44 5.12
N ARG A 30 -4.02 -27.38 4.28
CA ARG A 30 -5.18 -28.26 4.50
C ARG A 30 -5.17 -29.04 5.81
N GLU A 31 -3.98 -29.33 6.34
CA GLU A 31 -3.80 -30.04 7.62
C GLU A 31 -3.93 -29.11 8.84
N ASN A 32 -3.86 -27.80 8.64
CA ASN A 32 -4.00 -26.78 9.67
C ASN A 32 -5.40 -26.13 9.58
N ALA A 33 -6.21 -26.29 10.63
CA ALA A 33 -7.54 -25.66 10.69
C ALA A 33 -7.50 -24.13 10.82
N TYR A 34 -6.31 -23.54 10.99
CA TYR A 34 -6.12 -22.12 11.23
C TYR A 34 -5.07 -21.52 10.29
N LEU A 35 -5.29 -20.25 9.95
CA LEU A 35 -4.33 -19.48 9.19
C LEU A 35 -3.08 -19.18 10.04
N THR A 36 -1.91 -19.57 9.54
CA THR A 36 -0.63 -19.31 10.22
C THR A 36 0.06 -18.06 9.69
N LEU A 37 1.08 -17.55 10.39
CA LEU A 37 1.86 -16.41 9.94
C LEU A 37 2.67 -16.73 8.67
N GLU A 38 3.15 -17.97 8.55
CA GLU A 38 3.83 -18.47 7.38
C GLU A 38 2.89 -18.44 6.17
N ALA A 39 1.66 -18.95 6.32
CA ALA A 39 0.64 -18.91 5.27
C ALA A 39 0.27 -17.47 4.87
N LEU A 40 0.13 -16.56 5.84
CA LEU A 40 -0.06 -15.13 5.59
C LEU A 40 1.10 -14.51 4.80
N SER A 41 2.34 -14.90 5.08
CA SER A 41 3.52 -14.41 4.37
C SER A 41 3.58 -14.86 2.91
N GLU A 42 2.91 -15.96 2.57
CA GLU A 42 2.76 -16.46 1.20
C GLU A 42 1.66 -15.74 0.38
N MET A 43 0.80 -14.94 1.02
CA MET A 43 -0.27 -14.17 0.36
C MET A 43 0.24 -12.91 -0.36
N GLN A 44 1.06 -13.12 -1.38
CA GLN A 44 1.78 -12.06 -2.09
C GLN A 44 0.83 -11.10 -2.82
N TYR A 45 -0.19 -11.61 -3.49
CA TYR A 45 -1.19 -10.80 -4.19
C TYR A 45 -2.10 -10.08 -3.21
N ALA A 46 -2.55 -10.71 -2.13
CA ALA A 46 -3.30 -10.04 -1.08
C ALA A 46 -2.51 -8.87 -0.46
N SER A 47 -1.21 -9.05 -0.22
CA SER A 47 -0.33 -7.97 0.25
C SER A 47 -0.31 -6.78 -0.73
N LYS A 48 -0.27 -7.04 -2.04
CA LYS A 48 -0.35 -5.99 -3.07
C LYS A 48 -1.69 -5.26 -3.06
N VAL A 49 -2.80 -5.99 -2.88
CA VAL A 49 -4.14 -5.40 -2.77
C VAL A 49 -4.23 -4.47 -1.55
N VAL A 50 -3.68 -4.89 -0.41
CA VAL A 50 -3.63 -4.04 0.80
C VAL A 50 -2.80 -2.79 0.53
N LYS A 51 -1.61 -2.92 -0.08
CA LYS A 51 -0.75 -1.78 -0.42
C LYS A 51 -1.45 -0.79 -1.36
N GLU A 52 -2.12 -1.27 -2.39
CA GLU A 52 -2.81 -0.40 -3.35
C GLU A 52 -4.04 0.28 -2.73
N ALA A 53 -4.78 -0.41 -1.88
CA ALA A 53 -5.89 0.18 -1.16
C ALA A 53 -5.41 1.27 -0.18
N LEU A 54 -4.27 1.06 0.49
CA LEU A 54 -3.66 2.07 1.37
C LEU A 54 -3.08 3.25 0.59
N ARG A 55 -2.62 3.04 -0.65
CA ARG A 55 -2.18 4.13 -1.53
C ARG A 55 -3.35 5.02 -1.93
N MET A 56 -4.42 4.43 -2.47
CA MET A 56 -5.60 5.16 -2.98
C MET A 56 -6.49 5.71 -1.87
N ALA A 57 -6.58 5.01 -0.74
CA ALA A 57 -7.38 5.41 0.42
C ALA A 57 -6.48 5.58 1.65
N SER A 58 -5.46 6.43 1.52
CA SER A 58 -4.52 6.78 2.59
C SER A 58 -5.26 7.17 3.87
N VAL A 59 -4.98 6.43 4.95
CA VAL A 59 -5.53 6.72 6.29
C VAL A 59 -4.94 8.02 6.84
N VAL A 60 -3.65 8.26 6.58
CA VAL A 60 -2.93 9.47 6.98
C VAL A 60 -2.57 10.24 5.72
N GLN A 61 -3.21 11.39 5.51
CA GLN A 61 -3.01 12.20 4.31
C GLN A 61 -1.76 13.09 4.41
N TRP A 62 -1.34 13.42 5.63
CA TRP A 62 -0.35 14.45 5.92
C TRP A 62 0.58 14.01 7.05
N LEU A 63 1.89 14.26 6.89
CA LEU A 63 2.91 13.97 7.90
C LEU A 63 3.55 15.29 8.35
N PRO A 64 3.01 15.96 9.38
CA PRO A 64 3.53 17.23 9.85
C PRO A 64 4.87 17.05 10.58
N ARG A 65 5.76 18.03 10.44
CA ARG A 65 7.06 18.13 11.12
C ARG A 65 7.31 19.57 11.53
N LEU A 66 7.94 19.77 12.69
CA LEU A 66 8.42 21.07 13.12
C LEU A 66 9.92 21.17 12.85
N ALA A 67 10.35 22.22 12.14
CA ALA A 67 11.76 22.52 11.95
C ALA A 67 12.39 22.95 13.29
N LEU A 68 13.28 22.14 13.85
CA LEU A 68 13.94 22.45 15.13
C LEU A 68 15.13 23.40 14.97
N GLU A 69 15.65 23.49 13.76
CA GLU A 69 16.76 24.36 13.35
C GLU A 69 16.54 24.82 11.90
N ASP A 70 17.29 25.85 11.49
CA ASP A 70 17.36 26.27 10.10
C ASP A 70 18.03 25.16 9.28
N CYS A 71 17.43 24.76 8.16
CA CYS A 71 18.00 23.76 7.25
C CYS A 71 17.75 24.11 5.78
N GLU A 72 18.37 23.36 4.88
CA GLU A 72 18.19 23.50 3.43
C GLU A 72 17.83 22.13 2.83
N ILE A 73 16.79 22.08 2.00
CA ILE A 73 16.35 20.88 1.28
C ILE A 73 16.18 21.26 -0.19
N GLU A 74 16.89 20.60 -1.10
CA GLU A 74 16.80 20.86 -2.55
C GLU A 74 16.93 22.36 -2.93
N GLY A 75 17.81 23.10 -2.23
CA GLY A 75 18.01 24.54 -2.43
C GLY A 75 17.00 25.45 -1.72
N PHE A 76 15.96 24.89 -1.09
CA PHE A 76 14.97 25.64 -0.31
C PHE A 76 15.44 25.82 1.13
N LYS A 77 15.52 27.07 1.58
CA LYS A 77 15.86 27.41 2.97
C LYS A 77 14.64 27.33 3.86
N ILE A 78 14.67 26.41 4.81
CA ILE A 78 13.63 26.18 5.81
C ILE A 78 14.09 26.77 7.13
N LYS A 79 13.22 27.55 7.79
CA LYS A 79 13.55 28.23 9.04
C LYS A 79 13.07 27.46 10.26
N LYS A 80 13.85 27.54 11.33
CA LYS A 80 13.45 27.07 12.66
C LYS A 80 12.06 27.58 13.01
N GLY A 81 11.22 26.69 13.53
CA GLY A 81 9.85 26.98 13.93
C GLY A 81 8.81 26.82 12.81
N TRP A 82 9.23 26.57 11.56
CA TRP A 82 8.28 26.27 10.49
C TRP A 82 7.64 24.90 10.67
N ASN A 83 6.32 24.83 10.43
CA ASN A 83 5.62 23.57 10.23
C ASN A 83 5.75 23.16 8.78
N ILE A 84 6.40 22.03 8.56
CA ILE A 84 6.58 21.39 7.26
C ILE A 84 5.57 20.27 7.17
N ASN A 85 4.86 20.15 6.05
CA ASN A 85 3.94 19.05 5.83
C ASN A 85 4.35 18.24 4.61
N ILE A 86 4.46 16.93 4.77
CA ILE A 86 4.59 16.01 3.65
C ILE A 86 3.18 15.58 3.26
N ASP A 87 2.76 15.93 2.04
CA ASP A 87 1.46 15.55 1.50
C ASP A 87 1.51 14.14 0.90
N ALA A 88 1.33 13.14 1.76
CA ALA A 88 1.34 11.74 1.37
C ALA A 88 0.25 11.43 0.34
N ARG A 89 -0.92 12.10 0.42
CA ARG A 89 -1.99 11.90 -0.55
C ARG A 89 -1.58 12.39 -1.94
N SER A 90 -1.01 13.60 -2.03
CA SER A 90 -0.56 14.13 -3.31
C SER A 90 0.53 13.25 -3.93
N ILE A 91 1.49 12.77 -3.14
CA ILE A 91 2.53 11.83 -3.60
C ILE A 91 1.92 10.53 -4.11
N HIS A 92 0.97 9.95 -3.37
CA HIS A 92 0.31 8.70 -3.77
C HIS A 92 -0.49 8.83 -5.06
N HIS A 93 -1.00 10.01 -5.40
CA HIS A 93 -1.75 10.28 -6.62
C HIS A 93 -0.93 10.97 -7.73
N ASP A 94 0.38 11.12 -7.54
CA ASP A 94 1.24 11.79 -8.52
C ASP A 94 1.48 10.88 -9.74
N PRO A 95 1.04 11.26 -10.96
CA PRO A 95 1.24 10.45 -12.16
C PRO A 95 2.70 10.30 -12.58
N THR A 96 3.60 11.16 -12.09
CA THR A 96 5.04 11.05 -12.32
C THR A 96 5.68 9.94 -11.48
N ILE A 97 5.03 9.53 -10.38
CA ILE A 97 5.47 8.48 -9.46
C ILE A 97 4.68 7.18 -9.73
N HIS A 98 3.38 7.29 -9.99
CA HIS A 98 2.47 6.16 -10.20
C HIS A 98 1.70 6.34 -11.51
N SER A 99 2.00 5.54 -12.53
CA SER A 99 1.22 5.53 -13.78
C SER A 99 -0.25 5.19 -13.49
N ASP A 100 -1.18 5.92 -14.12
CA ASP A 100 -2.63 5.82 -13.90
C ASP A 100 -3.00 5.77 -12.40
N PRO A 101 -2.69 6.84 -11.65
CA PRO A 101 -2.73 6.81 -10.17
C PRO A 101 -4.13 6.63 -9.60
N ASP A 102 -5.18 6.88 -10.37
CA ASP A 102 -6.57 6.72 -9.95
C ASP A 102 -7.16 5.35 -10.33
N VAL A 103 -6.39 4.50 -11.03
CA VAL A 103 -6.77 3.12 -11.34
C VAL A 103 -6.30 2.20 -10.22
N PHE A 104 -7.22 1.39 -9.68
CA PHE A 104 -6.89 0.38 -8.68
C PHE A 104 -6.16 -0.80 -9.32
N ASN A 105 -4.83 -0.76 -9.26
CA ASN A 105 -3.97 -1.77 -9.89
C ASN A 105 -2.97 -2.37 -8.89
N PRO A 106 -3.32 -3.47 -8.20
CA PRO A 106 -2.41 -4.16 -7.28
C PRO A 106 -1.10 -4.61 -7.93
N SER A 107 -1.11 -4.92 -9.23
CA SER A 107 0.08 -5.39 -9.96
C SER A 107 1.17 -4.33 -10.08
N ARG A 108 0.90 -3.06 -9.74
CA ARG A 108 1.95 -2.03 -9.67
C ARG A 108 3.03 -2.32 -8.64
N PHE A 109 2.66 -3.05 -7.58
CA PHE A 109 3.62 -3.39 -6.53
C PHE A 109 4.36 -4.67 -6.92
N PRO A 110 5.69 -4.69 -6.79
CA PRO A 110 6.47 -5.90 -7.00
C PRO A 110 6.07 -6.97 -5.97
N VAL A 111 6.36 -8.23 -6.29
CA VAL A 111 6.27 -9.32 -5.30
C VAL A 111 7.23 -8.99 -4.18
N SER A 112 6.76 -9.11 -2.93
CA SER A 112 7.60 -8.83 -1.77
C SER A 112 8.59 -9.99 -1.61
N LEU A 113 9.81 -9.81 -2.08
CA LEU A 113 10.93 -10.67 -1.67
C LEU A 113 11.20 -10.37 -0.20
N PHE A 114 10.56 -11.11 0.70
CA PHE A 114 10.96 -11.15 2.10
C PHE A 114 12.32 -11.88 2.16
N LEU A 115 13.41 -11.15 1.90
CA LEU A 115 14.74 -11.59 2.32
C LEU A 115 14.74 -11.57 3.85
N HIS A 116 14.83 -12.76 4.44
CA HIS A 116 15.13 -12.94 5.86
C HIS A 116 16.54 -12.43 6.16
#